data_AF-A0A7X1TXS8-F1
#
_entry.id   AF-A0A7X1TXS8-F1
#
_cell.length_a   1.000
_cell.length_b   1.000
_cell.length_c   1.000
_cell.angle_alpha   90.00
_cell.angle_beta   90.00
_cell.angle_gamma   90.00
#
_symmetry.space_group_name_H-M   'P 1'
#
loop_
_entity.id
_entity.type
_entity.pdbx_description
1 polymer ?
#
loop_
_entity_poly.entity_id
_entity_poly.type
_entity_poly.pdbx_seq_one_letter_code
_entity_poly.pdbx_strand_id
1 'polypeptide(L)'
;MVGIDPGQYDKHEHGEVGKLVRNLILHLQSNHETCARTGYTQSKQILALCRSHYTPAHNGTQADMHIGTASGAHFASTYKAQHAHEISSFLDAADHVAEQELAIRDGLLHVPEGPGIGLTLDAGKLARYRIDK
;
A
#
# COMPACT_ATOMS: atom_id res chain seq x y z
N MET A 1 -17.11 -6.38 13.23
CA MET A 1 -17.96 -5.37 12.57
C MET A 1 -18.28 -4.30 13.60
N VAL A 2 -17.62 -3.13 13.49
CA VAL A 2 -17.92 -1.97 14.35
C VAL A 2 -18.64 -0.98 13.44
N GLY A 3 -19.88 -0.63 13.79
CA GLY A 3 -20.69 0.31 13.03
C GLY A 3 -20.02 1.68 12.98
N ILE A 4 -19.95 2.27 11.79
CA ILE A 4 -19.43 3.61 11.57
C ILE A 4 -20.63 4.57 11.60
N ASP A 5 -20.59 5.55 12.49
CA ASP A 5 -21.49 6.71 12.49
C ASP A 5 -21.10 7.63 11.31
N PRO A 6 -21.98 7.84 10.32
CA PRO A 6 -21.72 8.72 9.17
C PRO A 6 -21.61 10.21 9.55
N GLY A 7 -22.00 10.61 10.76
CA GLY A 7 -22.15 12.00 11.17
C GLY A 7 -20.88 12.73 11.62
N GLN A 8 -19.72 12.07 11.69
CA GLN A 8 -18.49 12.70 12.22
C GLN A 8 -17.62 13.42 11.19
N TYR A 9 -17.91 13.32 9.90
CA TYR A 9 -17.04 13.87 8.85
C TYR A 9 -17.82 14.78 7.91
N ASP A 10 -18.04 16.03 8.34
CA ASP A 10 -17.97 17.25 7.52
C ASP A 10 -18.66 18.41 8.25
N LYS A 11 -17.89 19.33 8.89
CA LYS A 11 -18.30 20.72 9.24
C LYS A 11 -17.11 21.67 9.54
N HIS A 12 -15.96 21.53 8.90
CA HIS A 12 -14.89 22.53 9.05
C HIS A 12 -14.49 23.09 7.69
N GLU A 13 -14.93 24.33 7.42
CA GLU A 13 -14.45 25.12 6.29
C GLU A 13 -12.93 25.30 6.42
N HIS A 14 -12.18 24.51 5.67
CA HIS A 14 -10.76 24.73 5.48
C HIS A 14 -10.59 25.96 4.58
N GLY A 15 -9.99 27.03 5.11
CA GLY A 15 -9.54 28.16 4.29
C GLY A 15 -8.62 27.70 3.15
N GLU A 16 -8.31 28.58 2.20
CA GLU A 16 -7.57 28.25 0.96
C GLU A 16 -6.30 27.40 1.17
N VAL A 17 -5.57 27.63 2.27
CA VAL A 17 -4.40 26.82 2.66
C VAL A 17 -4.75 25.37 2.94
N GLY A 18 -5.86 25.09 3.64
CA GLY A 18 -6.28 23.72 3.93
C GLY A 18 -6.80 22.99 2.69
N LYS A 19 -7.41 23.69 1.73
CA LYS A 19 -7.74 23.13 0.41
C LYS A 19 -6.49 22.77 -0.38
N LEU A 20 -5.48 23.65 -0.38
CA LEU A 20 -4.20 23.40 -1.05
C LEU A 20 -3.49 22.17 -0.46
N VAL A 21 -3.42 22.07 0.87
CA VAL A 21 -2.80 20.93 1.54
C VAL A 21 -3.56 19.63 1.27
N ARG A 22 -4.90 19.66 1.29
CA ARG A 22 -5.71 18.50 0.92
C ARG A 22 -5.50 18.08 -0.53
N ASN A 23 -5.43 19.03 -1.46
CA ASN A 23 -5.15 18.73 -2.87
C ASN A 23 -3.76 18.15 -3.07
N LEU A 24 -2.75 18.66 -2.36
CA LEU A 24 -1.41 18.08 -2.34
C LEU A 24 -1.43 16.66 -1.77
N ILE A 25 -2.15 16.43 -0.66
CA ILE A 25 -2.30 15.09 -0.07
C ILE A 25 -2.97 14.14 -1.05
N LEU A 26 -4.06 14.54 -1.70
CA LEU A 26 -4.76 13.72 -2.70
C LEU A 26 -3.86 13.43 -3.91
N HIS A 27 -3.12 14.41 -4.39
CA HIS A 27 -2.14 14.21 -5.46
C HIS A 27 -1.00 13.28 -5.03
N LEU A 28 -0.52 13.40 -3.80
CA LEU A 28 0.46 12.48 -3.25
C LEU A 28 -0.14 11.08 -3.22
N GLN A 29 -1.33 10.88 -2.64
CA GLN A 29 -2.06 9.60 -2.57
C GLN A 29 -2.31 8.97 -3.95
N SER A 30 -2.68 9.75 -4.96
CA SER A 30 -2.88 9.26 -6.34
C SER A 30 -1.59 8.84 -7.03
N ASN A 31 -0.45 9.39 -6.61
CA ASN A 31 0.88 8.95 -7.07
C ASN A 31 1.53 7.95 -6.09
N HIS A 32 0.88 7.66 -4.96
CA HIS A 32 1.33 6.80 -3.87
C HIS A 32 0.84 5.38 -4.08
N GLU A 33 1.09 4.85 -5.26
CA GLU A 33 0.56 3.56 -5.66
C GLU A 33 1.35 2.38 -5.06
N THR A 34 2.31 2.60 -4.14
CA THR A 34 2.87 1.61 -3.18
C THR A 34 4.13 2.17 -2.50
N CYS A 35 4.65 1.46 -1.50
CA CYS A 35 6.05 1.59 -1.07
C CYS A 35 7.08 1.40 -2.21
N ALA A 36 6.71 0.90 -3.39
CA ALA A 36 7.63 0.78 -4.52
C ALA A 36 8.11 2.15 -5.02
N ARG A 37 7.27 3.19 -4.95
CA ARG A 37 7.61 4.54 -5.46
C ARG A 37 8.30 5.44 -4.43
N THR A 38 7.88 5.35 -3.17
CA THR A 38 8.25 6.31 -2.13
C THR A 38 8.99 5.67 -0.95
N GLY A 39 9.03 4.33 -0.89
CA GLY A 39 9.58 3.58 0.23
C GLY A 39 8.81 3.82 1.54
N TYR A 40 9.21 3.14 2.61
CA TYR A 40 8.53 3.24 3.90
C TYR A 40 8.66 4.62 4.56
N THR A 41 9.81 5.28 4.42
CA THR A 41 10.08 6.55 5.10
C THR A 41 9.16 7.67 4.64
N GLN A 42 9.10 7.91 3.33
CA GLN A 42 8.25 8.95 2.77
C GLN A 42 6.76 8.55 2.86
N SER A 43 6.43 7.25 2.70
CA SER A 43 5.07 6.75 2.93
C SER A 43 4.55 7.06 4.34
N LYS A 44 5.39 6.87 5.37
CA LYS A 44 5.03 7.22 6.76
C LYS A 44 4.80 8.72 6.95
N GLN A 45 5.61 9.57 6.32
CA GLN A 45 5.44 11.02 6.38
C GLN A 45 4.13 11.45 5.73
N ILE A 46 3.81 10.89 4.57
CA ILE A 46 2.56 11.18 3.85
C ILE A 46 1.36 10.67 4.65
N LEU A 47 1.42 9.47 5.23
CA LEU A 47 0.38 8.96 6.12
C LEU A 47 0.16 9.87 7.34
N ALA A 48 1.23 10.41 7.93
CA ALA A 48 1.14 11.35 9.05
C ALA A 48 0.43 12.65 8.63
N LEU A 49 0.74 13.19 7.45
CA LEU A 49 0.07 14.37 6.88
C LEU A 49 -1.41 14.07 6.59
N CYS A 50 -1.73 12.91 6.00
CA CYS A 50 -3.12 12.52 5.77
C CYS A 50 -3.92 12.53 7.08
N ARG A 51 -3.36 11.92 8.13
CA ARG A 51 -3.98 11.85 9.46
C ARG A 51 -4.15 13.23 10.10
N SER A 52 -3.17 14.12 10.00
CA SER A 52 -3.28 15.46 10.59
C SER A 52 -4.35 16.33 9.91
N HIS A 53 -4.72 15.99 8.67
CA HIS A 53 -5.76 16.65 7.89
C HIS A 53 -7.05 15.82 7.76
N TYR A 54 -7.22 14.80 8.60
CA TYR A 54 -8.40 13.92 8.59
C TYR A 54 -8.73 13.35 7.20
N THR A 55 -7.72 13.18 6.37
CA THR A 55 -7.85 12.64 5.02
C THR A 55 -7.65 11.13 5.10
N PRO A 56 -8.61 10.33 4.61
CA PRO A 56 -8.46 8.88 4.55
C PRO A 56 -7.24 8.52 3.69
N ALA A 57 -6.46 7.55 4.17
CA ALA A 57 -5.34 7.00 3.43
C ALA A 57 -5.69 5.59 2.95
N HIS A 58 -5.21 5.26 1.76
CA HIS A 58 -5.36 3.96 1.13
C HIS A 58 -4.02 3.57 0.49
N ASN A 59 -3.76 2.27 0.38
CA ASN A 59 -2.54 1.76 -0.25
C ASN A 59 -2.92 1.23 -1.63
N GLY A 60 -2.59 2.01 -2.66
CA GLY A 60 -2.76 1.60 -4.06
C GLY A 60 -1.72 0.55 -4.47
N THR A 61 -1.80 0.11 -5.73
CA THR A 61 -0.82 -0.78 -6.37
C THR A 61 -0.33 -0.23 -7.71
N GLN A 62 0.96 -0.43 -8.04
CA GLN A 62 1.50 -0.21 -9.40
C GLN A 62 1.47 -1.48 -10.25
N ALA A 63 0.44 -2.30 -10.07
CA ALA A 63 0.43 -3.69 -10.51
C ALA A 63 1.67 -4.45 -9.99
N ASP A 64 2.03 -4.19 -8.74
CA ASP A 64 3.19 -4.80 -8.10
C ASP A 64 3.01 -6.31 -7.94
N MET A 65 4.07 -7.06 -8.25
CA MET A 65 4.12 -8.51 -8.02
C MET A 65 4.47 -8.81 -6.54
N HIS A 66 4.81 -10.06 -6.20
CA HIS A 66 4.98 -10.51 -4.82
C HIS A 66 5.83 -9.60 -3.92
N ILE A 67 6.97 -9.09 -4.41
CA ILE A 67 7.87 -8.25 -3.59
C ILE A 67 7.22 -6.92 -3.23
N GLY A 68 6.66 -6.22 -4.22
CA GLY A 68 6.00 -4.93 -4.01
C GLY A 68 4.70 -5.09 -3.21
N THR A 69 3.93 -6.14 -3.49
CA THR A 69 2.71 -6.47 -2.72
C THR A 69 3.05 -6.78 -1.26
N ALA A 70 4.06 -7.62 -0.98
CA ALA A 70 4.47 -7.92 0.41
C ALA A 70 4.92 -6.65 1.15
N SER A 71 5.73 -5.82 0.50
CA SER A 71 6.18 -4.54 1.05
C SER A 71 4.99 -3.61 1.37
N GLY A 72 4.08 -3.43 0.42
CA GLY A 72 2.86 -2.65 0.59
C GLY A 72 1.96 -3.20 1.69
N ALA A 73 1.80 -4.52 1.78
CA ALA A 73 1.00 -5.20 2.80
C ALA A 73 1.56 -4.98 4.21
N HIS A 74 2.88 -5.11 4.39
CA HIS A 74 3.55 -4.79 5.65
C HIS A 74 3.30 -3.34 6.07
N PHE A 75 3.41 -2.38 5.13
CA PHE A 75 3.10 -0.98 5.43
C PHE A 75 1.63 -0.76 5.78
N ALA A 76 0.71 -1.32 4.98
CA ALA A 76 -0.73 -1.23 5.18
C ALA A 76 -1.17 -1.80 6.55
N SER A 77 -0.49 -2.86 7.03
CA SER A 77 -0.76 -3.44 8.35
C SER A 77 -0.50 -2.50 9.53
N THR A 78 0.22 -1.39 9.32
CA THR A 78 0.55 -0.42 10.38
C THR A 78 -0.53 0.63 10.63
N TYR A 79 -1.60 0.65 9.84
CA TYR A 79 -2.69 1.61 10.00
C TYR A 79 -4.06 1.05 9.65
N LYS A 80 -5.10 1.76 10.09
CA LYS A 80 -6.48 1.47 9.69
C LYS A 80 -6.83 2.31 8.47
N ALA A 81 -7.32 1.66 7.43
CA ALA A 81 -7.89 2.30 6.26
C ALA A 81 -9.42 2.22 6.29
N GLN A 82 -10.08 3.18 5.63
CA GLN A 82 -11.54 3.16 5.47
C GLN A 82 -11.99 2.22 4.34
N HIS A 83 -11.11 2.01 3.36
CA HIS A 83 -11.36 1.17 2.19
C HIS A 83 -10.32 0.06 2.13
N ALA A 84 -10.67 -1.08 1.54
CA ALA A 84 -9.74 -2.17 1.27
C ALA A 84 -8.55 -1.65 0.45
N HIS A 85 -7.37 -2.21 0.64
CA HIS A 85 -6.14 -1.86 -0.09
C HIS A 85 -6.10 -2.57 -1.47
N GLU A 86 -5.41 -1.97 -2.43
CA GLU A 86 -5.13 -2.62 -3.71
C GLU A 86 -3.90 -3.52 -3.55
N ILE A 87 -4.12 -4.83 -3.34
CA ILE A 87 -3.06 -5.79 -3.00
C ILE A 87 -3.24 -7.15 -3.67
N SER A 88 -3.95 -7.19 -4.80
CA SER A 88 -4.27 -8.44 -5.53
C SER A 88 -3.59 -8.56 -6.90
N SER A 89 -2.87 -7.55 -7.38
CA SER A 89 -2.27 -7.54 -8.72
C SER A 89 -1.30 -8.70 -8.96
N PHE A 90 -0.67 -9.23 -7.91
CA PHE A 90 0.19 -10.40 -8.00
C PHE A 90 -0.53 -11.66 -8.52
N LEU A 91 -1.86 -11.71 -8.43
CA LEU A 91 -2.67 -12.82 -8.96
C LEU A 91 -2.70 -12.85 -10.50
N ASP A 92 -2.44 -11.71 -11.15
CA ASP A 92 -2.44 -11.60 -12.62
C ASP A 92 -1.09 -12.03 -13.23
N ALA A 93 -0.05 -12.17 -12.42
CA ALA A 93 1.26 -12.63 -12.88
C ALA A 93 1.30 -14.14 -13.11
N ALA A 94 1.90 -14.54 -14.24
CA ALA A 94 2.12 -15.94 -14.56
C ALA A 94 3.22 -16.60 -13.69
N ASP A 95 4.18 -15.82 -13.17
CA ASP A 95 5.23 -16.27 -12.25
C ASP A 95 5.82 -15.08 -11.49
N HIS A 96 6.59 -15.35 -10.43
CA HIS A 96 7.29 -14.35 -9.60
C HIS A 96 8.66 -14.88 -9.15
N VAL A 97 9.54 -13.98 -8.71
CA VAL A 97 10.94 -14.31 -8.35
C VAL A 97 11.16 -14.59 -6.86
N ALA A 98 10.10 -14.76 -6.07
CA ALA A 98 10.20 -15.06 -4.64
C ALA A 98 10.07 -16.57 -4.39
N GLU A 99 10.64 -17.08 -3.31
CA GLU A 99 10.46 -18.47 -2.88
C GLU A 99 9.11 -18.68 -2.18
N GLN A 100 8.62 -17.67 -1.46
CA GLN A 100 7.36 -17.71 -0.73
C GLN A 100 6.22 -17.17 -1.59
N GLU A 101 5.07 -17.83 -1.49
CA GLU A 101 3.84 -17.41 -2.13
C GLU A 101 3.07 -16.40 -1.28
N LEU A 102 2.37 -15.50 -1.95
CA LEU A 102 1.34 -14.67 -1.31
C LEU A 102 -0.01 -15.38 -1.37
N ALA A 103 -0.80 -15.23 -0.30
CA ALA A 103 -2.11 -15.87 -0.21
C ALA A 103 -3.18 -14.87 0.21
N ILE A 104 -4.22 -14.75 -0.60
CA ILE A 104 -5.48 -14.12 -0.21
C ILE A 104 -6.44 -15.24 0.21
N ARG A 105 -6.96 -15.16 1.44
CA ARG A 105 -7.97 -16.09 1.96
C ARG A 105 -9.07 -15.25 2.61
N ASP A 106 -10.34 -15.62 2.36
CA ASP A 106 -11.50 -14.89 2.88
C ASP A 106 -11.49 -13.38 2.57
N GLY A 107 -10.97 -13.01 1.39
CA GLY A 107 -10.86 -11.61 0.96
C GLY A 107 -9.75 -10.80 1.64
N LEU A 108 -8.86 -11.46 2.39
CA LEU A 108 -7.76 -10.82 3.12
C LEU A 108 -6.41 -11.36 2.64
N LEU A 109 -5.47 -10.47 2.34
CA LEU A 109 -4.08 -10.85 2.13
C LEU A 109 -3.45 -11.23 3.47
N HIS A 110 -2.86 -12.42 3.53
CA HIS A 110 -2.03 -12.84 4.66
C HIS A 110 -0.64 -12.23 4.50
N VAL A 111 -0.30 -11.29 5.37
CA VAL A 111 1.01 -10.64 5.36
C VAL A 111 2.11 -11.69 5.63
N PRO A 112 3.15 -11.78 4.79
CA PRO A 112 4.22 -12.76 5.00
C PRO A 112 4.95 -12.56 6.32
N GLU A 113 5.22 -13.67 7.01
CA GLU A 113 5.96 -13.68 8.28
C GLU A 113 7.48 -13.79 8.03
N GLY A 114 8.27 -13.44 9.06
CA GLY A 114 9.73 -13.52 9.04
C GLY A 114 10.42 -12.17 8.90
N PRO A 115 11.77 -12.15 8.82
CA PRO A 115 12.53 -10.91 8.76
C PRO A 115 12.24 -10.06 7.51
N GLY A 116 12.30 -8.74 7.68
CA GLY A 116 12.08 -7.82 6.56
C GLY A 116 10.63 -7.85 6.07
N ILE A 117 10.44 -8.17 4.78
CA ILE A 117 9.11 -8.33 4.17
C ILE A 117 8.62 -9.78 4.15
N GLY A 118 9.36 -10.71 4.79
CA GLY A 118 8.99 -12.12 4.86
C GLY A 118 9.18 -12.91 3.56
N LEU A 119 9.96 -12.39 2.61
CA LEU A 119 10.28 -13.04 1.33
C LEU A 119 11.79 -13.22 1.14
N THR A 120 12.14 -14.29 0.44
CA THR A 120 13.49 -14.62 -0.06
C THR A 120 13.43 -14.77 -1.59
N LEU A 121 14.51 -14.42 -2.30
CA LEU A 121 14.56 -14.50 -3.76
C LEU A 121 14.94 -15.91 -4.24
N ASP A 122 14.23 -16.40 -5.24
CA ASP A 122 14.61 -17.58 -6.00
C ASP A 122 15.68 -17.18 -7.03
N ALA A 123 16.92 -17.61 -6.80
CA ALA A 123 18.06 -17.28 -7.67
C ALA A 123 17.91 -17.83 -9.10
N GLY A 124 17.27 -18.99 -9.27
CA GLY A 124 17.04 -19.62 -10.56
C GLY A 124 16.01 -18.84 -11.38
N LYS A 125 14.89 -18.47 -10.77
CA LYS A 125 13.88 -17.61 -11.40
C LYS A 125 14.44 -16.22 -11.71
N LEU A 126 15.21 -15.64 -10.78
CA LEU A 126 15.87 -14.36 -11.02
C LEU A 126 16.82 -14.42 -12.24
N ALA A 127 17.62 -15.50 -12.34
CA ALA A 127 18.52 -15.71 -13.49
C ALA A 127 17.79 -15.96 -14.82
N ARG A 128 16.58 -16.54 -14.76
CA ARG A 128 15.69 -16.80 -15.90
C ARG A 128 14.99 -15.53 -16.41
N TYR A 129 14.44 -14.73 -15.52
CA TYR A 129 13.56 -13.60 -15.87
C TYR A 129 14.30 -12.28 -16.11
N ARG A 130 15.56 -12.16 -15.70
CA ARG A 130 16.36 -10.97 -15.97
C ARG A 130 16.63 -10.80 -17.48
N ILE A 131 16.54 -9.57 -17.97
CA ILE A 131 16.68 -9.20 -19.40
C ILE A 131 17.95 -8.40 -19.70
N ASP A 132 18.71 -8.05 -18.66
CA ASP A 132 19.91 -7.21 -18.70
C ASP A 132 21.19 -7.99 -19.04
N LYS A 133 21.06 -9.07 -19.81
CA LYS A 133 22.20 -9.88 -20.26
C LYS A 133 22.79 -9.36 -21.55
#